data_AF-A0A2P5DDT4-F1
#
_entry.id   AF-A0A2P5DDT4-F1
#
_cell.length_a   1.000
_cell.length_b   1.000
_cell.length_c   1.000
_cell.angle_alpha   90.00
_cell.angle_beta   90.00
_cell.angle_gamma   90.00
#
_symmetry.space_group_name_H-M   'P 1'
#
loop_
_entity.id
_entity.type
_entity.pdbx_description
1 polymer ?
#
loop_
_entity_poly.entity_id
_entity_poly.type
_entity_poly.pdbx_seq_one_letter_code
_entity_poly.pdbx_strand_id
1 'polypeptide(L)'
;MEMLKQARRHLLKTFREIIDRQRSGKEASEDSVQSMLERYSLPQRLSDAELMDYLLAMIISREITTAAVMMSSVKFLDEKREVHDKLRVSKSCLV
;
A
#
# COMPACT_ATOMS: atom_id res chain seq x y z
N MET A 1 -0.55 5.85 22.59
CA MET A 1 0.27 6.66 21.65
C MET A 1 1.68 6.09 21.45
N GLU A 2 2.30 5.45 22.44
CA GLU A 2 3.69 4.94 22.32
C GLU A 2 3.88 3.77 21.36
N MET A 3 2.92 2.85 21.24
CA MET A 3 3.02 1.74 20.27
C MET A 3 3.07 2.24 18.82
N LEU A 4 2.32 3.29 18.48
CA LEU A 4 2.35 3.91 17.16
C LEU A 4 3.72 4.53 16.85
N LYS A 5 4.34 5.19 17.83
CA LYS A 5 5.69 5.75 17.67
C LYS A 5 6.73 4.65 17.50
N GLN A 6 6.60 3.55 18.23
CA GLN A 6 7.53 2.42 18.13
C GLN A 6 7.39 1.68 16.80
N ALA A 7 6.16 1.47 16.33
CA ALA A 7 5.88 0.93 15.00
C ALA A 7 6.44 1.85 13.90
N ARG A 8 6.21 3.17 14.01
CA ARG A 8 6.78 4.16 13.06
C ARG A 8 8.31 4.11 13.05
N ARG A 9 8.97 4.03 14.20
CA ARG A 9 10.44 3.91 14.29
C ARG A 9 10.96 2.62 13.65
N HIS A 10 10.30 1.49 13.90
CA HIS A 10 10.74 0.20 13.35
C HIS A 10 10.61 0.18 11.83
N LEU A 11 9.47 0.69 11.33
CA LEU A 11 9.18 0.79 9.92
C LEU A 11 10.14 1.78 9.23
N LEU A 12 10.41 2.94 9.84
CA LEU A 12 11.42 3.89 9.36
C LEU A 12 12.81 3.25 9.22
N LYS A 13 13.21 2.40 10.16
CA LYS A 13 14.50 1.71 10.11
C LYS A 13 14.58 0.75 8.90
N THR A 14 13.56 -0.09 8.72
CA THR A 14 13.51 -1.06 7.61
C THR A 14 13.52 -0.38 6.25
N PHE A 15 12.71 0.65 6.05
CA PHE A 15 12.69 1.35 4.77
C PHE A 15 13.97 2.14 4.49
N ARG A 16 14.63 2.69 5.53
CA ARG A 16 15.93 3.34 5.35
C ARG A 16 16.98 2.35 4.84
N GLU A 17 17.01 1.14 5.41
CA GLU A 17 17.89 0.06 4.96
C GLU A 17 17.61 -0.33 3.49
N ILE A 18 16.34 -0.33 3.06
CA ILE A 18 15.94 -0.59 1.67
C ILE A 18 16.41 0.55 0.74
N ILE A 19 16.16 1.81 1.12
CA ILE A 19 16.55 2.99 0.33
C ILE A 19 18.08 3.07 0.20
N ASP A 20 18.81 2.81 1.29
CA ASP A 20 20.28 2.83 1.28
C ASP A 20 20.87 1.73 0.40
N ARG A 21 20.27 0.53 0.40
CA ARG A 21 20.64 -0.57 -0.51
C ARG A 21 20.39 -0.21 -1.97
N GLN A 22 19.23 0.37 -2.28
CA GLN A 22 18.87 0.83 -3.63
C GLN A 22 19.79 1.96 -4.11
N ARG A 23 20.05 2.98 -3.28
CA ARG A 23 20.96 4.10 -3.61
C ARG A 23 22.41 3.67 -3.77
N SER A 24 22.85 2.61 -3.08
CA SER A 24 24.20 2.05 -3.24
C SER A 24 24.41 1.30 -4.57
N GLY A 25 23.35 1.15 -5.39
CA GLY A 25 23.40 0.42 -6.65
C GLY A 25 23.57 -1.09 -6.50
N LYS A 26 23.51 -1.62 -5.27
CA LYS A 26 23.67 -3.05 -4.99
C LYS A 26 22.44 -3.89 -5.35
N GLU A 27 21.26 -3.27 -5.38
CA GLU A 27 19.98 -3.89 -5.73
C GLU A 27 19.17 -2.90 -6.56
N ALA A 28 19.08 -3.14 -7.87
CA ALA A 28 18.06 -2.52 -8.72
C ALA A 28 16.85 -3.45 -8.71
N SER A 29 15.86 -3.17 -7.87
CA SER A 29 14.59 -3.90 -7.92
C SER A 29 13.57 -3.08 -8.72
N GLU A 30 12.77 -3.76 -9.54
CA GLU A 30 11.59 -3.17 -10.22
C GLU A 30 10.44 -2.89 -9.24
N ASP A 31 10.74 -2.59 -7.98
CA ASP A 31 9.74 -2.35 -6.96
C ASP A 31 9.18 -0.93 -7.08
N SER A 32 7.92 -0.76 -6.66
CA SER A 32 7.26 0.54 -6.69
C SER A 32 8.05 1.63 -5.95
N VAL A 33 8.88 1.24 -4.97
CA VAL A 33 9.78 2.12 -4.20
C VAL A 33 10.85 2.74 -5.10
N GLN A 34 11.46 1.97 -6.01
CA GLN A 34 12.46 2.45 -6.97
C GLN A 34 11.82 3.47 -7.92
N SER A 35 10.62 3.16 -8.46
CA SER A 35 9.89 4.07 -9.35
C SER A 35 9.49 5.39 -8.68
N MET A 36 9.27 5.38 -7.36
CA MET A 36 9.01 6.59 -6.58
C MET A 36 10.30 7.37 -6.33
N LEU A 37 11.39 6.70 -5.94
CA LEU A 37 12.71 7.33 -5.78
C LEU A 37 13.14 8.08 -7.04
N GLU A 38 12.91 7.49 -8.22
CA GLU A 38 13.21 8.11 -9.50
C GLU A 38 12.28 9.29 -9.80
N ARG A 39 10.96 9.15 -9.61
CA ARG A 39 9.98 10.23 -9.87
C ARG A 39 10.12 11.44 -8.94
N TYR A 40 10.53 11.25 -7.69
CA TYR A 40 10.69 12.33 -6.71
C TYR A 40 12.11 12.90 -6.63
N SER A 41 13.00 12.52 -7.57
CA SER A 41 14.39 12.95 -7.58
C SER A 41 14.68 14.27 -8.32
N LEU A 42 13.69 14.89 -8.98
CA LEU A 42 13.88 16.11 -9.78
C LEU A 42 12.69 17.09 -9.58
N PRO A 43 12.89 18.41 -9.36
CA PRO A 43 14.12 19.19 -9.17
C PRO A 43 14.48 19.42 -7.67
N GLN A 44 13.68 18.91 -6.74
CA GLN A 44 13.92 18.98 -5.30
C GLN A 44 13.78 17.57 -4.73
N ARG A 45 14.92 16.91 -4.49
CA ARG A 45 14.95 15.59 -3.85
C ARG A 45 14.23 15.70 -2.52
N LEU A 46 13.11 14.97 -2.36
CA LEU A 46 12.46 14.81 -1.06
C LEU A 46 13.50 14.31 -0.06
N SER A 47 13.49 14.88 1.15
CA SER A 47 14.29 14.35 2.25
C SER A 47 13.85 12.92 2.56
N ASP A 48 14.75 12.10 3.11
CA ASP A 48 14.40 10.73 3.51
C ASP A 48 13.17 10.72 4.43
N ALA A 49 12.99 11.73 5.29
CA ALA A 49 11.81 11.85 6.15
C ALA A 49 10.51 12.09 5.37
N GLU A 50 10.52 12.94 4.34
CA GLU A 50 9.34 13.25 3.54
C GLU A 50 8.95 12.10 2.62
N LEU A 51 9.93 11.45 1.99
CA LEU A 51 9.67 10.25 1.19
C LEU A 51 9.05 9.15 2.05
N MET A 52 9.54 9.00 3.27
CA MET A 52 9.03 8.02 4.22
C MET A 52 7.62 8.31 4.70
N ASP A 53 7.33 9.57 5.03
CA ASP A 53 5.99 9.97 5.45
C ASP A 53 4.99 9.83 4.29
N TYR A 54 5.42 10.09 3.06
CA TYR A 54 4.62 9.85 1.86
C TYR A 54 4.32 8.36 1.62
N LEU A 55 5.33 7.49 1.72
CA LEU A 55 5.17 6.03 1.58
C LEU A 55 4.23 5.47 2.66
N LEU A 56 4.41 5.90 3.91
CA LEU A 56 3.54 5.53 5.03
C LEU A 56 2.09 5.95 4.80
N ALA A 57 1.87 7.22 4.43
CA ALA A 57 0.55 7.74 4.14
C ALA A 57 -0.12 6.96 3.00
N MET A 58 0.64 6.61 1.96
CA MET A 58 0.14 5.86 0.82
C MET A 58 -0.28 4.44 1.19
N ILE A 59 0.54 3.70 1.95
CA ILE A 59 0.22 2.34 2.41
C ILE A 59 -1.03 2.36 3.28
N ILE A 60 -1.08 3.27 4.26
CA ILE A 60 -2.22 3.38 5.18
C ILE A 60 -3.50 3.72 4.41
N SER A 61 -3.43 4.70 3.49
CA SER A 61 -4.56 5.09 2.65
C SER A 61 -5.06 3.91 1.81
N ARG A 62 -4.14 3.18 1.17
CA ARG A 62 -4.46 2.02 0.33
C ARG A 62 -5.24 0.95 1.11
N GLU A 63 -4.71 0.54 2.25
CA GLU A 63 -5.32 -0.52 3.06
C GLU A 63 -6.69 -0.12 3.60
N ILE A 64 -6.82 1.12 4.13
CA ILE A 64 -8.10 1.61 4.63
C ILE A 64 -9.15 1.65 3.53
N THR A 65 -8.79 2.14 2.35
CA THR A 65 -9.73 2.27 1.23
C THR A 65 -10.17 0.90 0.71
N THR A 66 -9.24 -0.04 0.54
CA THR A 66 -9.56 -1.41 0.11
C THR A 66 -10.44 -2.12 1.14
N ALA A 67 -10.12 -2.01 2.43
CA ALA A 67 -10.93 -2.61 3.49
C ALA A 67 -12.35 -2.02 3.51
N ALA A 68 -12.49 -0.70 3.38
CA ALA A 68 -13.80 -0.03 3.34
C ALA A 68 -14.63 -0.47 2.12
N VAL A 69 -14.01 -0.57 0.95
CA VAL A 69 -14.68 -1.07 -0.27
C VAL A 69 -15.11 -2.52 -0.12
N MET A 70 -14.23 -3.39 0.40
CA MET A 70 -14.56 -4.80 0.63
C MET A 70 -15.71 -4.95 1.63
N MET A 71 -15.65 -4.26 2.77
CA MET A 71 -16.72 -4.28 3.78
C MET A 71 -18.06 -3.80 3.19
N SER A 72 -18.02 -2.69 2.44
CA SER A 72 -19.22 -2.15 1.79
C SER A 72 -19.77 -3.09 0.72
N SER A 73 -18.89 -3.77 -0.02
CA SER A 73 -19.28 -4.77 -1.03
C SER A 73 -19.97 -5.97 -0.40
N VAL A 74 -19.40 -6.50 0.70
CA VAL A 74 -20.01 -7.62 1.44
C VAL A 74 -21.37 -7.21 2.01
N LYS A 75 -21.47 -6.02 2.61
CA LYS A 75 -22.74 -5.49 3.12
C LYS A 75 -23.79 -5.35 2.01
N PHE A 76 -23.40 -4.81 0.86
CA PHE A 76 -24.30 -4.67 -0.29
C PHE A 76 -24.81 -6.02 -0.81
N LEU A 77 -23.94 -7.04 -0.82
CA LEU A 77 -24.31 -8.41 -1.24
C LEU A 77 -25.23 -9.10 -0.24
N ASP A 78 -25.07 -8.83 1.07
CA ASP A 78 -25.97 -9.33 2.11
C ASP A 78 -27.37 -8.70 1.98
N GLU A 79 -27.43 -7.38 1.75
CA GLU A 79 -28.68 -6.63 1.58
C GLU A 79 -29.42 -6.96 0.27
N LYS A 80 -28.71 -7.43 -0.77
CA LYS A 80 -29.28 -7.77 -2.08
C LYS A 80 -28.96 -9.22 -2.50
N ARG A 81 -29.62 -10.18 -1.84
CA ARG A 81 -29.47 -11.63 -2.12
C ARG A 81 -29.60 -12.01 -3.59
N GLU A 82 -30.47 -11.35 -4.35
CA GLU A 82 -30.67 -11.63 -5.77
C GLU A 82 -29.42 -11.35 -6.63
N VAL A 83 -28.60 -10.36 -6.24
CA VAL A 83 -27.31 -10.03 -6.90
C VAL A 83 -26.23 -11.01 -6.44
N HIS A 84 -26.22 -11.38 -5.17
CA HIS A 84 -25.30 -12.37 -4.61
C HIS A 84 -25.53 -13.77 -5.23
N ASP A 85 -26.77 -14.19 -5.41
CA ASP A 85 -27.11 -15.48 -6.01
C ASP A 85 -26.74 -15.54 -7.50
N LYS A 86 -26.95 -14.45 -8.25
CA LYS A 86 -26.44 -14.33 -9.63
C LYS A 86 -24.91 -14.38 -9.71
N LEU A 87 -24.21 -13.74 -8.78
CA LEU A 87 -22.75 -13.79 -8.70
C LEU A 87 -22.23 -15.19 -8.35
N ARG A 88 -22.93 -15.97 -7.51
CA ARG A 88 -22.58 -17.36 -7.22
C ARG A 88 -22.77 -18.27 -8.43
N VAL A 89 -23.91 -18.15 -9.13
CA VAL A 89 -24.18 -18.92 -10.36
C VAL A 89 -23.16 -18.60 -11.44
N SER A 90 -22.80 -17.31 -11.62
CA SER A 90 -21.78 -16.91 -12.60
C SER A 90 -20.38 -17.47 -12.27
N LYS A 91 -19.97 -17.49 -11.00
CA LYS A 91 -18.70 -18.12 -10.60
C LYS A 91 -18.69 -19.64 -10.78
N SER A 92 -19.84 -20.31 -10.61
CA SER A 92 -19.96 -21.75 -10.83
C SER A 92 -20.02 -22.15 -12.31
N CYS A 93 -20.40 -21.23 -13.21
CA CYS A 93 -20.49 -21.48 -14.64
C CYS A 93 -19.19 -21.15 -15.41
N LEU A 94 -18.19 -20.61 -14.71
CA LEU A 94 -16.84 -20.30 -15.23
C LEU A 94 -15.79 -21.38 -14.90
N VAL A 95 -16.24 -22.53 -14.37
CA VAL A 95 -15.46 -23.77 -14.18
C VAL A 95 -16.02 -24.81 -15.14
#